data_AF-A0A519JL46-F1
#
_entry.id   AF-A0A519JL46-F1
#
_cell.length_a   1.000
_cell.length_b   1.000
_cell.length_c   1.000
_cell.angle_alpha   90.00
_cell.angle_beta   90.00
_cell.angle_gamma   90.00
#
_symmetry.space_group_name_H-M   'P 1'
#
loop_
_entity.id
_entity.type
_entity.pdbx_description
1 polymer ?
#
loop_
_entity_poly.entity_id
_entity_poly.type
_entity_poly.pdbx_seq_one_letter_code
_entity_poly.pdbx_strand_id
1 'polypeptide(L)' 'MTDLAQLELDLINAIGSAETAAAVEDIRVAALGKSGSISGLLKGMGAMSPDERR' A
#
# COMPACT_ATOMS: atom_id res chain seq x y z
N MET A 1 -12.79 -4.08 4.91
CA MET A 1 -12.84 -4.27 3.45
C MET A 1 -12.90 -2.95 2.69
N THR A 2 -13.73 -1.98 3.09
CA THR A 2 -13.81 -0.65 2.43
C THR A 2 -12.49 0.11 2.42
N ASP A 3 -11.72 0.06 3.50
CA ASP A 3 -10.42 0.74 3.62
C ASP A 3 -9.38 0.20 2.62
N LEU A 4 -9.32 -1.12 2.46
CA LEU A 4 -8.39 -1.76 1.52
C LEU A 4 -8.77 -1.48 0.06
N ALA A 5 -10.08 -1.52 -0.26
CA ALA A 5 -10.58 -1.19 -1.59
C ALA A 5 -10.35 0.28 -1.95
N GLN A 6 -10.47 1.19 -0.98
CA GLN A 6 -10.15 2.59 -1.17
C GLN A 6 -8.65 2.80 -1.41
N LEU A 7 -7.80 2.16 -0.59
CA LEU A 7 -6.34 2.22 -0.76
C LEU A 7 -5.90 1.70 -2.14
N GLU A 8 -6.49 0.60 -2.61
CA GLU A 8 -6.24 0.07 -3.94
C GLU A 8 -6.61 1.09 -5.03
N LEU A 9 -7.82 1.65 -4.97
CA LEU A 9 -8.29 2.64 -5.93
C LEU A 9 -7.39 3.90 -5.95
N ASP A 10 -7.01 4.39 -4.77
CA ASP A 10 -6.14 5.56 -4.63
C ASP A 10 -4.77 5.32 -5.27
N LEU A 11 -4.18 4.14 -5.02
CA LEU A 11 -2.89 3.77 -5.60
C LEU A 11 -2.99 3.59 -7.13
N ILE A 12 -4.06 2.96 -7.64
CA ILE A 12 -4.29 2.82 -9.08
C ILE A 12 -4.42 4.20 -9.74
N ASN A 13 -5.21 5.10 -9.17
CA ASN A 13 -5.39 6.45 -9.70
C ASN A 13 -4.09 7.27 -9.66
N ALA A 14 -3.32 7.16 -8.57
CA ALA A 14 -2.02 7.83 -8.46
C ALA A 14 -1.04 7.33 -9.52
N ILE A 15 -0.96 6.01 -9.74
CA ILE A 15 -0.11 5.40 -10.78
C ILE A 15 -0.58 5.86 -12.17
N GLY A 16 -1.89 5.85 -12.44
CA GLY A 16 -2.46 6.27 -13.72
C GLY A 16 -2.26 7.76 -14.03
N SER A 17 -2.05 8.59 -13.01
CA SER A 17 -1.81 10.04 -13.15
C SER A 17 -0.32 10.40 -13.18
N ALA A 18 0.59 9.44 -12.99
CA ALA A 18 2.01 9.69 -12.96
C ALA A 18 2.59 9.91 -14.37
N GLU A 19 3.16 11.09 -14.62
CA GLU A 19 3.70 11.45 -15.95
C GLU A 19 5.16 11.05 -16.15
N THR A 20 5.83 10.58 -15.10
CA THR A 20 7.26 10.24 -15.15
C THR A 20 7.58 8.96 -14.39
N ALA A 21 8.65 8.28 -14.79
CA ALA A 21 9.17 7.13 -14.06
C ALA A 21 9.55 7.47 -12.60
N ALA A 22 10.05 8.69 -12.36
CA ALA A 22 10.35 9.16 -11.01
C ALA A 22 9.08 9.27 -10.15
N ALA A 23 7.99 9.81 -10.69
CA ALA A 23 6.71 9.90 -9.98
C ALA A 23 6.13 8.51 -9.64
N VAL A 24 6.25 7.53 -10.55
CA VAL A 24 5.86 6.15 -10.28
C VAL A 24 6.70 5.55 -9.15
N GLU A 25 8.01 5.83 -9.15
CA GLU A 25 8.92 5.34 -8.11
C GLU A 25 8.61 5.94 -6.73
N ASP A 26 8.27 7.23 -6.67
CA ASP A 26 7.83 7.89 -5.43
C ASP A 26 6.55 7.25 -4.86
N ILE A 27 5.57 6.96 -5.72
CA ILE A 27 4.34 6.24 -5.33
C ILE A 27 4.69 4.84 -4.82
N ARG A 28 5.58 4.12 -5.51
CA ARG A 28 6.04 2.79 -5.10
C ARG A 28 6.71 2.84 -3.73
N VAL A 29 7.56 3.82 -3.45
CA VAL A 29 8.21 4.00 -2.14
C VAL A 29 7.18 4.35 -1.07
N ALA A 30 6.22 5.22 -1.35
CA ALA A 30 5.16 5.60 -0.40
C ALA A 30 4.23 4.42 -0.06
N ALA A 31 3.99 3.51 -0.99
CA ALA A 31 3.14 2.34 -0.78
C ALA A 31 3.90 1.16 -0.16
N LEU A 32 5.05 0.80 -0.74
CA LEU A 32 5.78 -0.45 -0.47
C LEU A 32 7.11 -0.24 0.26
N GLY A 33 7.54 1.00 0.49
CA GLY A 33 8.77 1.31 1.23
C GLY A 33 8.71 0.86 2.69
N LYS A 34 9.83 1.01 3.42
CA LYS A 34 9.94 0.58 4.82
C LYS A 34 8.86 1.16 5.72
N SER A 35 8.46 2.40 5.46
CA SER A 35 7.38 3.12 6.17
C SER A 35 6.13 3.31 5.30
N GLY A 36 6.01 2.56 4.20
CA GLY A 36 4.89 2.70 3.28
C GLY A 36 3.59 2.14 3.84
N SER A 37 2.46 2.58 3.27
CA SER A 37 1.13 2.22 3.74
C SER A 37 0.88 0.71 3.78
N ILE A 38 1.19 -0.01 2.70
CA ILE A 38 1.03 -1.46 2.61
C ILE A 38 1.99 -2.18 3.57
N SER A 39 3.25 -1.74 3.64
CA SER A 39 4.22 -2.27 4.59
C SER A 39 3.77 -2.10 6.04
N GLY A 40 3.09 -0.99 6.36
CA GLY A 40 2.49 -0.74 7.67
C GLY A 40 1.38 -1.74 7.99
N LEU A 41 0.45 -1.95 7.05
CA LEU A 41 -0.65 -2.91 7.20
C LEU A 41 -0.12 -4.35 7.40
N LEU A 42 0.85 -4.77 6.59
CA LEU A 42 1.44 -6.12 6.70
C LEU A 42 2.16 -6.35 8.03
N LYS A 43 2.85 -5.32 8.56
CA LYS A 43 3.45 -5.41 9.90
C LYS A 43 2.39 -5.56 11.00
N GLY A 44 1.27 -4.85 10.86
CA GLY A 44 0.12 -5.01 11.75
C GLY A 44 -0.39 -6.45 11.76
N MET A 45 -0.57 -7.05 10.57
CA MET A 45 -0.94 -8.46 10.44
C MET A 45 0.12 -9.40 11.05
N GLY A 46 1.40 -9.04 10.95
CA GLY A 46 2.53 -9.75 11.55
C GLY A 46 2.42 -9.92 13.08
N ALA A 47 1.71 -9.03 13.76
CA ALA A 47 1.48 -9.08 15.21
C ALA A 47 0.23 -9.90 15.61
N MET A 48 -0.63 -10.26 14.64
CA MET A 48 -1.84 -11.04 14.88
C MET A 48 -1.52 -12.53 14.99
N SER A 49 -2.37 -13.28 15.71
CA SER A 49 -2.28 -14.74 15.80
C SER A 49 -2.52 -15.39 14.42
N PRO A 50 -2.11 -16.66 14.21
CA PRO A 50 -2.33 -17.35 12.94
C PRO A 50 -3.80 -17.41 12.52
N ASP A 51 -4.73 -17.57 13.46
CA ASP A 51 -6.16 -17.63 13.17
C ASP A 51 -6.74 -16.27 12.77
N GLU A 52 -6.26 -15.19 13.39
CA GLU A 52 -6.64 -13.81 13.04
C GLU A 52 -6.04 -13.34 11.71
N ARG A 53 -4.96 -13.99 11.24
CA ARG A 53 -4.28 -13.68 9.98
C ARG A 53 -4.81 -14.49 8.78
N ARG A 54 -5.45 -15.65 9.02
CA ARG A 54 -6.04 -16.49 7.97
C ARG A 54 -7.21 -15.79 7.29
#